data_AF-A0A3A4VPH1-F1
#
_entry.id   AF-A0A3A4VPH1-F1
#
_cell.length_a   1.000
_cell.length_b   1.000
_cell.length_c   1.000
_cell.angle_alpha   90.00
_cell.angle_beta   90.00
_cell.angle_gamma   90.00
#
_symmetry.space_group_name_H-M   'P 1'
#
loop_
_entity.id
_entity.type
_entity.pdbx_description
1 polymer ?
#
loop_
_entity_poly.entity_id
_entity_poly.type
_entity_poly.pdbx_seq_one_letter_code
_entity_poly.pdbx_strand_id
1 'polypeptide(L)'
;MKRKYSISIAVALTAILVVVSTAVWAGPNRQGTVPVPPDEVELIANTTVSLGTVEITSSVAGKAIRVKDPEKDFGPAPEGLNFLTDAVTVVLSKEGEVKVCYPYPQDTEEKDGNIYKWDKDAEEWTLLKSTISGDPKQICIVDKGITDGTYSLIGK
;
A
#
# COMPACT_ATOMS: atom_id res chain seq x y z
N MET A 1 12.21 38.87 -57.36
CA MET A 1 11.79 37.57 -56.82
C MET A 1 12.99 36.66 -56.72
N LYS A 2 13.04 35.85 -55.65
CA LYS A 2 13.69 34.53 -55.59
C LYS A 2 15.18 34.46 -55.17
N ARG A 3 15.32 33.89 -53.96
CA ARG A 3 16.32 32.88 -53.58
C ARG A 3 17.74 33.35 -53.23
N LYS A 4 17.93 34.32 -52.33
CA LYS A 4 19.25 34.46 -51.66
C LYS A 4 19.22 34.70 -50.14
N TYR A 5 18.11 35.19 -49.58
CA TYR A 5 18.00 35.42 -48.12
C TYR A 5 17.34 34.28 -47.33
N SER A 6 16.79 33.25 -47.98
CA SER A 6 16.17 32.11 -47.29
C SER A 6 17.15 30.97 -46.99
N ILE A 7 18.39 31.01 -47.51
CA ILE A 7 19.37 29.93 -47.31
C ILE A 7 20.19 30.16 -46.03
N SER A 8 20.49 31.41 -45.68
CA SER A 8 21.32 31.73 -44.51
C SER A 8 20.63 31.46 -43.16
N ILE A 9 19.29 31.54 -43.10
CA ILE A 9 18.53 31.23 -41.87
C ILE A 9 18.42 29.71 -41.65
N ALA A 10 18.34 28.93 -42.72
CA ALA A 10 18.24 27.47 -42.63
C ALA A 10 19.53 26.82 -42.10
N VAL A 11 20.69 27.39 -42.41
CA VAL A 11 22.00 26.88 -41.94
C VAL A 11 22.27 27.26 -40.48
N ALA A 12 21.79 28.42 -40.01
CA ALA A 12 21.93 28.82 -38.61
C ALA A 12 21.05 27.97 -37.67
N LEU A 13 19.85 27.55 -38.12
CA LEU A 13 18.94 26.71 -37.34
C LEU A 13 19.41 25.25 -37.19
N THR A 14 20.09 24.69 -38.20
CA THR A 14 20.63 23.33 -38.10
C THR A 14 21.87 23.24 -37.22
N ALA A 15 22.71 24.28 -37.17
CA ALA A 15 23.86 24.31 -36.27
C ALA A 15 23.45 24.32 -34.78
N ILE A 16 22.36 25.01 -34.42
CA ILE A 16 21.84 25.03 -33.04
C ILE A 16 21.18 23.69 -32.68
N LEU A 17 20.55 23.00 -33.63
CA LEU A 17 19.92 21.69 -33.40
C LEU A 17 20.93 20.53 -33.23
N VAL A 18 22.14 20.65 -33.77
CA VAL A 18 23.17 19.60 -33.63
C VAL A 18 23.97 19.73 -32.33
N VAL A 19 24.05 20.92 -31.72
CA VAL A 19 24.72 21.09 -30.42
C VAL A 19 23.84 20.68 -29.22
N VAL A 20 22.51 20.63 -29.40
CA VAL A 20 21.58 20.22 -28.32
C VAL A 20 21.38 18.69 -28.27
N SER A 21 21.74 17.95 -29.32
CA SER A 21 21.51 16.50 -29.38
C SER A 21 22.61 15.64 -28.72
N THR A 22 23.73 16.21 -28.28
CA THR A 22 24.73 15.49 -27.46
C THR A 22 24.70 15.86 -25.98
N ALA A 23 23.71 16.64 -25.54
CA ALA A 23 23.49 16.95 -24.11
C ALA A 23 22.29 16.19 -23.50
N VAL A 24 21.79 15.15 -24.18
CA VAL A 24 20.80 14.22 -23.62
C VAL A 24 21.50 12.93 -23.22
N TRP A 25 22.55 13.02 -22.40
CA TRP A 25 22.95 11.92 -21.52
C TRP A 25 23.87 12.42 -20.41
N ALA A 26 23.22 12.84 -19.32
CA ALA A 26 23.67 12.79 -17.92
C ALA A 26 22.87 13.81 -17.10
N GLY A 27 21.54 13.80 -17.25
CA GLY A 27 20.72 14.26 -16.13
C GLY A 27 21.03 13.32 -14.97
N PRO A 28 21.36 13.84 -13.77
CA PRO A 28 21.69 12.99 -12.63
C PRO A 28 20.49 12.09 -12.39
N ASN A 29 20.70 10.78 -12.50
CA ASN A 29 19.82 9.70 -12.07
C ASN A 29 18.38 10.17 -11.76
N ARG A 30 17.53 10.30 -12.80
CA ARG A 30 16.10 10.08 -12.58
C ARG A 30 15.94 8.59 -12.34
N GLN A 31 16.35 8.14 -11.16
CA GLN A 31 15.78 6.95 -10.56
C GLN A 31 14.28 7.23 -10.58
N GLY A 32 13.54 6.56 -11.47
CA GLY A 32 12.16 6.25 -11.17
C GLY A 32 12.23 5.40 -9.91
N THR A 33 12.26 6.06 -8.75
CA THR A 33 12.05 5.37 -7.48
C THR A 33 10.63 4.87 -7.61
N VAL A 34 10.49 3.56 -7.84
CA VAL A 34 9.24 2.87 -7.56
C VAL A 34 8.81 3.40 -6.19
N PRO A 35 7.61 4.01 -6.07
CA PRO A 35 7.17 4.57 -4.79
C PRO A 35 7.30 3.47 -3.75
N VAL A 36 8.24 3.63 -2.82
CA VAL A 36 8.36 2.71 -1.70
C VAL A 36 7.11 2.97 -0.86
N PRO A 37 6.23 1.97 -0.68
CA PRO A 37 5.06 2.16 0.16
C PRO A 37 5.53 2.62 1.54
N PRO A 38 4.91 3.64 2.13
CA PRO A 38 5.28 4.06 3.47
C PRO A 38 5.08 2.89 4.44
N ASP A 39 5.98 2.75 5.40
CA ASP A 39 5.89 1.73 6.45
C ASP A 39 5.01 2.21 7.63
N GLU A 40 4.70 3.51 7.68
CA GLU A 40 3.82 4.12 8.68
C GLU A 40 2.98 5.24 8.04
N VAL A 41 1.73 5.38 8.47
CA VAL A 41 0.84 6.44 8.03
C VAL A 41 -0.03 6.93 9.19
N GLU A 42 -0.24 8.24 9.24
CA GLU A 42 -1.18 8.85 10.19
C GLU A 42 -2.62 8.58 9.74
N LEU A 43 -3.46 8.17 10.68
CA LEU A 43 -4.89 7.98 10.46
C LEU A 43 -5.62 9.27 10.85
N ILE A 44 -6.41 9.78 9.91
CA ILE A 44 -7.33 10.89 10.12
C ILE A 44 -8.72 10.30 10.33
N ALA A 45 -9.44 10.78 11.34
CA ALA A 45 -10.78 10.30 11.67
C ALA A 45 -11.71 10.33 10.43
N ASN A 46 -12.41 9.23 10.20
CA ASN A 46 -13.35 8.97 9.10
C ASN A 46 -12.74 9.11 7.70
N THR A 47 -11.41 9.03 7.58
CA THR A 47 -10.71 9.08 6.29
C THR A 47 -10.12 7.70 6.00
N THR A 48 -10.34 7.21 4.79
CA THR A 48 -9.68 5.99 4.33
C THR A 48 -8.24 6.30 3.93
N VAL A 49 -7.32 5.52 4.47
CA VAL A 49 -5.90 5.60 4.21
C VAL A 49 -5.42 4.25 3.69
N SER A 50 -4.57 4.25 2.67
CA SER A 50 -3.98 3.03 2.12
C SER A 50 -2.55 2.86 2.61
N LEU A 51 -2.23 1.69 3.12
CA LEU A 51 -0.89 1.30 3.54
C LEU A 51 -0.48 0.04 2.76
N GLY A 52 0.31 0.24 1.70
CA GLY A 52 0.55 -0.82 0.71
C GLY A 52 -0.75 -1.17 -0.03
N THR A 53 -1.19 -2.41 0.11
CA THR A 53 -2.45 -2.92 -0.47
C THR A 53 -3.63 -2.88 0.51
N VAL A 54 -3.39 -2.51 1.77
CA VAL A 54 -4.41 -2.53 2.82
C VAL A 54 -5.10 -1.17 2.90
N GLU A 55 -6.42 -1.16 2.97
CA GLU A 55 -7.22 0.04 3.23
C GLU A 55 -7.69 0.06 4.68
N ILE A 56 -7.49 1.20 5.34
CA ILE A 56 -7.76 1.37 6.76
C ILE A 56 -8.62 2.63 6.92
N THR A 57 -9.75 2.49 7.60
CA THR A 57 -10.60 3.62 7.99
C THR A 57 -10.82 3.56 9.48
N SER A 58 -10.51 4.64 10.22
CA SER A 58 -10.76 4.71 11.66
C SER A 58 -11.78 5.78 11.99
N SER A 59 -12.56 5.61 13.06
CA SER A 59 -13.48 6.65 13.55
C SER A 59 -12.78 7.80 14.29
N VAL A 60 -11.53 7.59 14.68
CA VAL A 60 -10.70 8.52 15.46
C VAL A 60 -9.29 8.60 14.86
N ALA A 61 -8.58 9.68 15.17
CA ALA A 61 -7.20 9.85 14.73
C ALA A 61 -6.27 8.81 15.38
N GLY A 62 -5.20 8.44 14.68
CA GLY A 62 -4.25 7.43 15.12
C GLY A 62 -3.10 7.26 14.15
N LYS A 63 -2.52 6.07 14.14
CA LYS A 63 -1.46 5.68 13.21
C LYS A 63 -1.64 4.22 12.81
N ALA A 64 -1.20 3.90 11.61
CA ALA A 64 -1.09 2.53 11.13
C ALA A 64 0.35 2.25 10.70
N ILE A 65 0.87 1.09 11.07
CA ILE A 65 2.24 0.66 10.84
C ILE A 65 2.21 -0.68 10.12
N ARG A 66 2.96 -0.78 9.03
CA ARG A 66 3.10 -2.00 8.24
C ARG A 66 4.15 -2.90 8.89
N VAL A 67 3.82 -4.17 9.04
CA VAL A 67 4.71 -5.19 9.59
C VAL A 67 5.00 -6.20 8.49
N LYS A 68 6.26 -6.19 8.02
CA LYS A 68 6.72 -6.98 6.87
C LYS A 68 6.85 -8.46 7.22
N ASP A 69 7.34 -8.77 8.42
CA ASP A 69 7.59 -10.13 8.89
C ASP A 69 6.74 -10.45 10.13
N PRO A 70 5.40 -10.58 10.00
CA PRO A 70 4.52 -10.83 11.14
C PRO A 70 4.84 -12.12 11.89
N GLU A 71 5.37 -13.13 11.20
CA GLU A 71 5.83 -14.37 11.81
C GLU A 71 6.95 -14.16 12.83
N LYS A 72 7.84 -13.21 12.55
CA LYS A 72 8.96 -12.89 13.44
C LYS A 72 8.55 -11.99 14.60
N ASP A 73 7.67 -11.02 14.32
CA ASP A 73 7.31 -9.98 15.29
C ASP A 73 6.15 -10.37 16.22
N PHE A 74 5.25 -11.25 15.75
CA PHE A 74 4.09 -11.69 16.51
C PHE A 74 4.09 -13.20 16.71
N GLY A 75 4.43 -13.98 15.70
CA GLY A 75 4.47 -15.44 15.80
C GLY A 75 3.84 -16.11 14.59
N PRO A 76 3.95 -17.44 14.50
CA PRO A 76 3.52 -18.17 13.31
C PRO A 76 2.03 -18.02 13.05
N ALA A 77 1.65 -18.13 11.78
CA ALA A 77 0.24 -18.28 11.42
C ALA A 77 -0.35 -19.55 12.06
N PRO A 78 -1.68 -19.61 12.30
CA PRO A 78 -2.35 -20.80 12.80
C PRO A 78 -2.05 -22.04 11.94
N GLU A 79 -2.11 -23.23 12.55
CA GLU A 79 -1.63 -24.47 11.95
C GLU A 79 -2.13 -24.71 10.51
N GLY A 80 -1.17 -24.89 9.60
CA GLY A 80 -1.43 -25.18 8.20
C GLY A 80 -1.91 -23.99 7.35
N LEU A 81 -1.79 -22.76 7.86
CA LEU A 81 -2.05 -21.52 7.13
C LEU A 81 -0.77 -20.71 6.93
N ASN A 82 -0.82 -19.75 6.00
CA ASN A 82 0.26 -18.83 5.67
C ASN A 82 -0.22 -17.38 5.71
N PHE A 83 0.69 -16.46 5.99
CA PHE A 83 0.43 -15.03 5.79
C PHE A 83 0.32 -14.73 4.30
N LEU A 84 -0.84 -14.25 3.86
CA LEU A 84 -1.09 -13.92 2.46
C LEU A 84 -0.67 -12.48 2.14
N THR A 85 -0.56 -11.63 3.16
CA THR A 85 -0.14 -10.24 3.06
C THR A 85 0.67 -9.83 4.28
N ASP A 86 1.35 -8.70 4.20
CA ASP A 86 1.87 -7.99 5.36
C ASP A 86 0.77 -7.76 6.41
N ALA A 87 1.18 -7.73 7.68
CA ALA A 87 0.29 -7.34 8.75
C ALA A 87 0.29 -5.82 8.94
N VAL A 88 -0.77 -5.31 9.55
CA VAL A 88 -0.90 -3.89 9.89
C VAL A 88 -1.25 -3.76 11.36
N THR A 89 -0.43 -3.01 12.08
CA THR A 89 -0.71 -2.57 13.44
C THR A 89 -1.34 -1.19 13.41
N VAL A 90 -2.54 -1.07 13.98
CA VAL A 90 -3.24 0.19 14.16
C VAL A 90 -3.18 0.61 15.63
N VAL A 91 -2.87 1.88 15.87
CA VAL A 91 -2.88 2.50 17.21
C VAL A 91 -3.70 3.77 17.14
N LEU A 92 -4.76 3.85 17.92
CA LEU A 92 -5.69 4.97 17.98
C LEU A 92 -5.37 5.87 19.18
N SER A 93 -5.63 7.16 19.03
CA SER A 93 -5.44 8.16 20.09
C SER A 93 -6.38 7.97 21.29
N LYS A 94 -7.50 7.29 21.07
CA LYS A 94 -8.51 6.91 22.07
C LYS A 94 -9.29 5.71 21.56
N GLU A 95 -10.10 5.12 22.43
CA GLU A 95 -10.99 4.03 22.05
C GLU A 95 -11.88 4.43 20.86
N GLY A 96 -11.93 3.57 19.84
CA GLY A 96 -12.63 3.83 18.60
C GLY A 96 -12.98 2.58 17.81
N GLU A 97 -13.34 2.81 16.55
CA GLU A 97 -13.67 1.78 15.57
C GLU A 97 -12.67 1.85 14.42
N VAL A 98 -12.24 0.69 13.94
CA VAL A 98 -11.34 0.54 12.80
C VAL A 98 -11.94 -0.46 11.83
N LYS A 99 -11.98 -0.05 10.57
CA LYS A 99 -12.26 -0.90 9.43
C LYS A 99 -10.95 -1.19 8.72
N VAL A 100 -10.61 -2.45 8.56
CA VAL A 100 -9.43 -2.90 7.80
C VAL A 100 -9.92 -3.75 6.64
N CYS A 101 -9.48 -3.43 5.43
CA CYS A 101 -9.84 -4.10 4.21
C CYS A 101 -8.59 -4.54 3.44
N TYR A 102 -8.56 -5.80 3.04
CA TYR A 102 -7.54 -6.36 2.15
C TYR A 102 -8.18 -6.65 0.78
N PRO A 103 -7.41 -6.55 -0.32
CA PRO A 103 -7.86 -7.02 -1.62
C PRO A 103 -8.13 -8.53 -1.51
N TYR A 104 -9.30 -8.96 -1.98
CA TYR A 104 -9.64 -10.37 -1.99
C TYR A 104 -9.34 -10.93 -3.39
N PRO A 105 -8.44 -11.94 -3.51
CA PRO A 105 -8.08 -12.48 -4.81
C PRO A 105 -9.32 -13.02 -5.54
N GLN A 106 -9.36 -12.78 -6.86
CA GLN A 106 -10.48 -13.19 -7.70
C GLN A 106 -10.41 -14.66 -8.13
N ASP A 107 -9.22 -15.27 -8.09
CA ASP A 107 -9.01 -16.62 -8.58
C ASP A 107 -9.54 -17.67 -7.59
N THR A 108 -10.25 -18.63 -8.15
CA THR A 108 -11.14 -19.55 -7.41
C THR A 108 -10.44 -20.58 -6.51
N GLU A 109 -9.10 -20.58 -6.47
CA GLU A 109 -8.28 -21.49 -5.68
C GLU A 109 -7.76 -20.87 -4.35
N GLU A 110 -7.75 -19.54 -4.20
CA GLU A 110 -7.27 -18.81 -3.00
C GLU A 110 -8.42 -18.42 -2.03
N LYS A 111 -9.45 -19.27 -1.92
CA LYS A 111 -10.72 -18.93 -1.24
C LYS A 111 -10.71 -18.97 0.30
N ASP A 112 -9.55 -19.21 0.92
CA ASP A 112 -9.46 -19.47 2.35
C ASP A 112 -8.86 -18.31 3.17
N GLY A 113 -8.53 -17.19 2.52
CA GLY A 113 -8.01 -16.00 3.19
C GLY A 113 -9.04 -15.37 4.15
N ASN A 114 -8.73 -15.35 5.43
CA ASN A 114 -9.50 -14.67 6.46
C ASN A 114 -8.64 -13.62 7.18
N ILE A 115 -9.30 -12.62 7.76
CA ILE A 115 -8.59 -11.60 8.54
C ILE A 115 -8.49 -12.10 9.99
N TYR A 116 -7.27 -12.16 10.49
CA TYR A 116 -6.97 -12.49 11.87
C TYR A 116 -6.47 -11.26 12.61
N LYS A 117 -6.71 -11.22 13.91
CA LYS A 117 -6.16 -10.24 14.83
C LYS A 117 -5.18 -10.94 15.77
N TRP A 118 -4.04 -10.31 16.02
CA TRP A 118 -3.12 -10.79 17.05
C TRP A 118 -3.71 -10.55 18.44
N ASP A 119 -3.88 -11.62 19.21
CA ASP A 119 -4.19 -11.57 20.63
C ASP A 119 -2.89 -11.49 21.43
N LYS A 120 -2.69 -10.39 22.14
CA LYS A 120 -1.47 -10.15 22.92
C LYS A 120 -1.41 -10.96 24.20
N ASP A 121 -2.56 -11.33 24.77
CA ASP A 121 -2.63 -12.04 26.04
C ASP A 121 -2.43 -13.54 25.83
N ALA A 122 -2.99 -14.08 24.74
CA ALA A 122 -2.86 -15.48 24.37
C ALA A 122 -1.64 -15.76 23.47
N GLU A 123 -0.98 -14.72 22.95
CA GLU A 123 0.10 -14.81 21.96
C GLU A 123 -0.28 -15.69 20.76
N GLU A 124 -1.47 -15.47 20.22
CA GLU A 124 -1.99 -16.22 19.08
C GLU A 124 -2.82 -15.36 18.12
N TRP A 125 -2.98 -15.84 16.89
CA TRP A 125 -3.83 -15.19 15.89
C TRP A 125 -5.27 -15.66 16.04
N THR A 126 -6.17 -14.73 16.38
CA THR A 126 -7.61 -15.00 16.51
C THR A 126 -8.36 -14.60 15.24
N LEU A 127 -9.20 -15.51 14.74
CA LEU A 127 -10.04 -15.25 13.57
C LEU A 127 -11.07 -14.17 13.85
N LEU A 128 -11.12 -13.12 13.01
CA LEU A 128 -12.18 -12.15 13.02
C LEU A 128 -13.24 -12.47 11.95
N LYS A 129 -14.51 -12.21 12.29
CA LYS A 129 -15.60 -12.33 11.34
C LYS A 129 -15.48 -11.23 10.27
N SER A 130 -15.10 -11.63 9.07
CA SER A 130 -14.92 -10.76 7.92
C SER A 130 -16.16 -10.73 7.02
N THR A 131 -16.24 -9.71 6.17
CA THR A 131 -17.25 -9.58 5.12
C THR A 131 -16.56 -9.30 3.79
N ILE A 132 -16.91 -10.05 2.74
CA ILE A 132 -16.39 -9.84 1.39
C ILE A 132 -17.38 -8.97 0.60
N SER A 133 -16.92 -7.85 0.05
CA SER A 133 -17.76 -6.90 -0.69
C SER A 133 -16.93 -6.01 -1.62
N GLY A 134 -17.59 -5.25 -2.50
CA GLY A 134 -16.93 -4.30 -3.40
C GLY A 134 -16.63 -4.84 -4.80
N ASP A 135 -16.19 -3.94 -5.69
CA ASP A 135 -15.67 -4.23 -7.02
C ASP A 135 -14.45 -3.31 -7.31
N PRO A 136 -13.20 -3.82 -7.28
CA PRO A 136 -12.82 -5.20 -7.03
C PRO A 136 -13.17 -5.68 -5.62
N LYS A 137 -13.36 -7.00 -5.45
CA LYS A 137 -13.73 -7.58 -4.15
C LYS A 137 -12.64 -7.33 -3.12
N GLN A 138 -13.07 -6.94 -1.92
CA GLN A 138 -12.24 -6.79 -0.74
C GLN A 138 -12.84 -7.61 0.40
N ILE A 139 -11.97 -8.15 1.25
CA ILE A 139 -12.34 -8.74 2.54
C ILE A 139 -12.10 -7.70 3.62
N CYS A 140 -13.12 -7.41 4.41
CA CYS A 140 -13.06 -6.35 5.42
C CYS A 140 -13.50 -6.86 6.79
N ILE A 141 -12.92 -6.29 7.84
CA ILE A 141 -13.41 -6.38 9.22
C ILE A 141 -13.76 -4.99 9.73
N VAL A 142 -14.60 -4.96 10.77
CA VAL A 142 -14.85 -3.77 11.59
C VAL A 142 -14.62 -4.18 13.02
N ASP A 143 -13.58 -3.64 13.63
CA ASP A 143 -13.22 -3.88 15.02
C ASP A 143 -13.55 -2.63 15.86
N LYS A 144 -14.26 -2.82 16.97
CA LYS A 144 -14.89 -1.74 17.74
C LYS A 144 -14.39 -1.77 19.17
N GLY A 145 -14.32 -0.59 19.78
CA GLY A 145 -13.91 -0.47 21.18
C GLY A 145 -12.43 -0.75 21.38
N ILE A 146 -11.61 -0.49 20.37
CA ILE A 146 -10.17 -0.74 20.42
C ILE A 146 -9.38 0.55 20.60
N THR A 147 -8.26 0.45 21.28
CA THR A 147 -7.17 1.45 21.25
C THR A 147 -6.06 1.03 20.30
N ASP A 148 -5.89 -0.27 20.10
CA ASP A 148 -4.84 -0.84 19.28
C ASP A 148 -5.22 -2.24 18.78
N GLY A 149 -4.60 -2.66 17.69
CA GLY A 149 -4.78 -3.99 17.14
C GLY A 149 -3.84 -4.26 15.97
N THR A 150 -3.34 -5.49 15.87
CA THR A 150 -2.58 -5.96 14.71
C THR A 150 -3.44 -6.91 13.91
N TYR A 151 -3.55 -6.68 12.61
CA TYR A 151 -4.40 -7.45 11.69
C TYR A 151 -3.58 -8.00 10.55
N SER A 152 -3.91 -9.20 10.08
CA SER A 152 -3.29 -9.78 8.88
C SER A 152 -4.29 -10.63 8.11
N LEU A 153 -4.12 -10.70 6.78
CA LEU A 153 -4.79 -11.71 5.97
C LEU A 153 -4.00 -13.02 6.03
N ILE A 154 -4.67 -14.10 6.45
CA ILE A 154 -4.06 -15.42 6.64
C ILE A 154 -4.98 -16.47 5.99
N GLY A 155 -4.40 -17.41 5.26
CA GLY A 155 -5.15 -18.44 4.54
C GLY A 155 -4.24 -19.55 3.99
N LYS A 156 -4.78 -20.40 3.13
CA LYS A 156 -4.04 -21.48 2.46
C LYS A 156 -3.66 -21.10 1.04
#